data_AF-A0A118DVL4-F1
#
_entry.id   AF-A0A118DVL4-F1
#
_cell.length_a   1.000
_cell.length_b   1.000
_cell.length_c   1.000
_cell.angle_alpha   90.00
_cell.angle_beta   90.00
_cell.angle_gamma   90.00
#
_symmetry.space_group_name_H-M   'P 1'
#
loop_
_entity.id
_entity.type
_entity.pdbx_description
1 polymer ?
#
loop_
_entity_poly.entity_id
_entity_poly.type
_entity_poly.pdbx_seq_one_letter_code
_entity_poly.pdbx_strand_id
1 'polypeptide(L)'
;MNEMKRFWFQLTIGGWLGMGAFAGIVGRSWGSFGVFAAIAAYFFAIGAGREAGRSTRPPVRIAGNVIWAACALLFVGAALLAVERLYLVNGGSYPSFLAHDLGAASYSTLEKLRLNECKGEGMEVYRKGDDRYVIRCGFSWIEGHTYISTANPYADVLKGLNTDKGGK
;
A
#
# COMPACT_ATOMS: atom_id res chain seq x y z
N MET A 1 -15.32 -8.08 33.80
CA MET A 1 -15.13 -7.21 32.61
C MET A 1 -14.37 -7.92 31.45
N ASN A 2 -14.43 -9.26 31.34
CA ASN A 2 -13.61 -10.05 30.40
C ASN A 2 -14.39 -10.79 29.30
N GLU A 3 -15.63 -11.22 29.52
CA GLU A 3 -16.36 -12.00 28.50
C GLU A 3 -16.75 -11.18 27.28
N MET A 4 -17.22 -9.95 27.50
CA MET A 4 -17.62 -9.05 26.41
C MET A 4 -16.44 -8.75 25.47
N LYS A 5 -15.23 -8.54 26.01
CA LYS A 5 -14.01 -8.30 25.20
C LYS A 5 -13.61 -9.52 24.37
N ARG A 6 -13.78 -10.72 24.92
CA ARG A 6 -13.50 -11.99 24.24
C ARG A 6 -14.50 -12.26 23.12
N PHE A 7 -15.78 -11.96 23.34
CA PHE A 7 -16.82 -12.03 22.31
C PHE A 7 -16.54 -11.08 21.13
N TRP A 8 -16.22 -9.82 21.41
CA TRP A 8 -15.87 -8.85 20.37
C TRP A 8 -14.65 -9.29 19.55
N PHE A 9 -13.62 -9.82 20.21
CA PHE A 9 -12.42 -10.34 19.53
C PHE A 9 -12.73 -11.50 18.57
N GLN A 10 -13.57 -12.45 19.01
CA GLN A 10 -14.00 -13.58 18.18
C GLN A 10 -14.87 -13.13 17.00
N LEU A 11 -15.76 -12.16 17.20
CA LEU A 11 -16.54 -11.56 16.12
C LEU A 11 -15.65 -10.85 15.10
N THR A 12 -14.60 -10.15 15.54
CA THR A 12 -13.67 -9.50 14.62
C THR A 12 -12.95 -10.53 13.74
N ILE A 13 -12.38 -11.58 14.34
CA ILE A 13 -11.70 -12.65 13.58
C ILE A 13 -12.69 -13.36 12.64
N GLY A 14 -13.86 -13.75 13.14
CA GLY A 14 -14.89 -14.41 12.35
C GLY A 14 -15.40 -13.52 11.22
N GLY A 15 -15.56 -12.22 11.46
CA GLY A 15 -15.94 -11.23 10.45
C GLY A 15 -14.92 -11.14 9.32
N TRP A 16 -13.62 -11.04 9.65
CA TRP A 16 -12.55 -11.02 8.65
C TRP A 16 -12.48 -12.30 7.83
N LEU A 17 -12.57 -13.47 8.47
CA LEU A 17 -12.59 -14.76 7.77
C LEU A 17 -13.84 -14.93 6.89
N GLY A 18 -15.00 -14.48 7.37
CA GLY A 18 -16.26 -14.49 6.63
C GLY A 18 -16.20 -13.59 5.38
N MET A 19 -15.68 -12.37 5.53
CA MET A 19 -15.43 -11.48 4.39
C MET A 19 -14.41 -12.09 3.42
N GLY A 20 -13.37 -12.74 3.93
CA GLY A 20 -12.40 -13.46 3.11
C GLY A 20 -13.04 -14.56 2.29
N ALA A 21 -13.84 -15.41 2.92
CA ALA A 21 -14.53 -16.51 2.25
C ALA A 21 -15.45 -15.97 1.14
N PHE A 22 -16.23 -14.92 1.44
CA PHE A 22 -17.09 -14.26 0.46
C PHE A 22 -16.28 -13.68 -0.72
N ALA A 23 -15.21 -12.93 -0.44
CA ALA A 23 -14.36 -12.33 -1.46
C ALA A 23 -13.62 -13.39 -2.31
N GLY A 24 -13.22 -14.50 -1.71
CA GLY A 24 -12.63 -15.64 -2.41
C GLY A 24 -13.61 -16.33 -3.36
N ILE A 25 -14.87 -16.52 -2.92
CA ILE A 25 -15.94 -17.10 -3.75
C ILE A 25 -16.27 -16.17 -4.92
N VAL A 26 -16.53 -14.89 -4.65
CA VAL A 26 -16.92 -13.91 -5.67
C VAL A 26 -15.76 -13.63 -6.64
N GLY A 27 -14.55 -13.44 -6.11
CA GLY A 27 -13.36 -13.18 -6.91
C GLY A 27 -12.77 -14.42 -7.58
N ARG A 28 -13.30 -15.62 -7.29
CA ARG A 28 -12.76 -16.93 -7.72
C ARG A 28 -11.24 -17.03 -7.59
N SER A 29 -10.70 -16.42 -6.53
CA SER A 29 -9.27 -16.24 -6.33
C SER A 29 -8.89 -16.49 -4.88
N TRP A 30 -7.92 -17.37 -4.69
CA TRP A 30 -7.28 -17.59 -3.41
C TRP A 30 -6.52 -16.35 -2.92
N GLY A 31 -6.10 -15.47 -3.83
CA GLY A 31 -5.47 -14.20 -3.47
C GLY A 31 -6.43 -13.28 -2.73
N SER A 32 -7.68 -13.21 -3.18
CA SER A 32 -8.72 -12.39 -2.53
C SER A 32 -9.04 -12.89 -1.11
N PHE A 33 -9.11 -14.21 -0.91
CA PHE A 33 -9.25 -14.79 0.44
C PHE A 33 -8.03 -14.53 1.31
N GLY A 34 -6.82 -14.71 0.74
CA GLY A 34 -5.55 -14.66 1.45
C GLY A 34 -5.33 -13.34 2.19
N VAL A 35 -5.70 -12.20 1.59
CA VAL A 35 -5.56 -10.88 2.24
C VAL A 35 -6.39 -10.82 3.54
N PHE A 36 -7.65 -11.24 3.49
CA PHE A 36 -8.53 -11.20 4.66
C PHE A 36 -8.13 -12.25 5.72
N ALA A 37 -7.69 -13.42 5.28
CA ALA A 37 -7.15 -14.45 6.17
C ALA A 37 -5.88 -13.95 6.91
N ALA A 38 -5.00 -13.23 6.21
CA ALA A 38 -3.82 -12.62 6.81
C ALA A 38 -4.19 -11.55 7.85
N ILE A 39 -5.20 -10.71 7.57
CA ILE A 39 -5.72 -9.74 8.54
C ILE A 39 -6.28 -10.44 9.78
N ALA A 40 -7.07 -11.51 9.58
CA ALA A 40 -7.60 -12.30 10.70
C ALA A 40 -6.49 -12.94 11.54
N ALA A 41 -5.47 -13.51 10.90
CA ALA A 41 -4.31 -14.11 11.55
C ALA A 41 -3.50 -13.06 12.33
N TYR A 42 -3.37 -11.85 11.80
CA TYR A 42 -2.70 -10.73 12.49
C TYR A 42 -3.41 -10.36 13.81
N PHE A 43 -4.74 -10.19 13.78
CA PHE A 43 -5.50 -9.92 15.01
C PHE A 43 -5.41 -11.07 16.01
N PHE A 44 -5.47 -12.32 15.53
CA PHE A 44 -5.25 -13.49 16.36
C PHE A 44 -3.87 -13.47 17.03
N ALA A 45 -2.81 -13.20 16.27
CA ALA A 45 -1.43 -13.16 16.76
C ALA A 45 -1.22 -12.09 17.84
N ILE A 46 -1.85 -10.91 17.72
CA ILE A 46 -1.82 -9.89 18.77
C ILE A 46 -2.44 -10.40 20.07
N GLY A 47 -3.63 -10.99 19.97
CA GLY A 47 -4.35 -11.51 21.14
C GLY A 47 -3.59 -12.63 21.82
N ALA A 48 -3.15 -13.62 21.04
CA ALA A 48 -2.37 -14.75 21.52
C ALA A 48 -1.01 -14.33 22.10
N GLY A 49 -0.28 -13.43 21.42
CA GLY A 49 1.01 -12.91 21.86
C GLY A 49 0.90 -12.15 23.19
N ARG A 50 -0.13 -11.33 23.36
CA ARG A 50 -0.36 -10.58 24.60
C ARG A 50 -0.71 -11.46 25.79
N GLU A 51 -1.51 -12.52 25.60
CA GLU A 51 -1.78 -13.49 26.67
C GLU A 51 -0.57 -14.38 26.97
N ALA A 52 0.16 -14.81 25.95
CA ALA A 52 1.42 -15.55 26.13
C ALA A 52 2.47 -14.73 26.90
N GLY A 53 2.57 -13.42 26.64
CA GLY A 53 3.44 -12.48 27.36
C GLY A 53 3.10 -12.30 28.84
N ARG A 54 1.91 -12.71 29.28
CA ARG A 54 1.51 -12.73 30.70
C ARG A 54 1.75 -14.07 31.39
N SER A 55 2.26 -15.08 30.67
CA SER A 55 2.51 -16.39 31.23
C SER A 55 3.59 -16.34 32.33
N THR A 56 3.42 -17.19 33.35
CA THR A 56 4.42 -17.41 34.40
C THR A 56 5.62 -18.20 33.90
N ARG A 57 5.48 -18.95 32.80
CA ARG A 57 6.55 -19.74 32.19
C ARG A 57 7.46 -18.84 31.36
N PRO A 58 8.76 -18.71 31.69
CA PRO A 58 9.69 -17.84 30.96
C PRO A 58 9.72 -18.03 29.44
N PRO A 59 9.78 -19.26 28.88
CA PRO A 59 9.86 -19.42 27.43
C PRO A 59 8.60 -18.95 26.70
N VAL A 60 7.42 -19.18 27.29
CA VAL A 60 6.13 -18.76 26.72
C VAL A 60 6.00 -17.24 26.75
N ARG A 61 6.46 -16.61 27.84
CA ARG A 61 6.47 -15.15 27.98
C ARG A 61 7.37 -14.48 26.96
N ILE A 62 8.57 -15.00 26.75
CA ILE A 62 9.51 -14.47 25.74
C ILE A 62 8.89 -14.59 24.34
N ALA A 63 8.35 -15.76 23.99
CA ALA A 63 7.69 -15.96 22.70
C ALA A 63 6.52 -14.98 22.49
N GLY A 64 5.68 -14.79 23.52
CA GLY A 64 4.57 -13.83 23.46
C GLY A 64 5.04 -12.39 23.23
N ASN A 65 6.08 -11.95 23.93
CA ASN A 65 6.66 -10.62 23.75
C ASN A 65 7.26 -10.43 22.36
N VAL A 66 7.95 -11.45 21.81
CA VAL A 66 8.50 -11.41 20.46
C VAL A 66 7.39 -11.28 19.41
N ILE A 67 6.34 -12.10 19.53
CA ILE A 67 5.18 -12.03 18.62
C ILE A 67 4.52 -10.65 18.70
N TRP A 68 4.29 -10.14 19.91
CA TRP A 68 3.68 -8.83 20.09
C TRP A 68 4.53 -7.70 19.50
N ALA A 69 5.85 -7.73 19.71
CA ALA A 69 6.78 -6.76 19.15
C ALA A 69 6.80 -6.83 17.61
N ALA A 70 6.80 -8.03 17.03
CA ALA A 70 6.73 -8.23 15.59
C ALA A 70 5.42 -7.67 15.00
N CYS A 71 4.28 -7.93 15.64
CA CYS A 71 2.99 -7.36 15.22
C CYS A 71 2.98 -5.83 15.34
N ALA A 72 3.56 -5.26 16.40
CA ALA A 72 3.67 -3.82 16.57
C ALA A 72 4.54 -3.17 15.48
N LEU A 73 5.67 -3.78 15.12
CA LEU A 73 6.50 -3.33 14.00
C LEU A 73 5.75 -3.40 12.67
N LEU A 74 5.04 -4.50 12.42
CA LEU A 74 4.22 -4.66 11.22
C LEU A 74 3.12 -3.58 11.15
N PHE A 75 2.47 -3.27 12.27
CA PHE A 75 1.48 -2.19 12.35
C PHE A 75 2.08 -0.84 11.97
N VAL A 76 3.23 -0.50 12.55
CA VAL A 76 3.92 0.76 12.28
C VAL A 76 4.30 0.85 10.80
N GLY A 77 4.84 -0.23 10.22
CA GLY A 77 5.13 -0.30 8.79
C GLY A 77 3.89 -0.07 7.92
N ALA A 78 2.78 -0.76 8.22
CA ALA A 78 1.53 -0.59 7.50
C ALA A 78 0.94 0.83 7.63
N ALA A 79 1.03 1.43 8.81
CA ALA A 79 0.58 2.80 9.04
C ALA A 79 1.42 3.81 8.25
N LEU A 80 2.74 3.65 8.21
CA LEU A 80 3.62 4.48 7.41
C LEU A 80 3.33 4.37 5.91
N LEU A 81 3.07 3.16 5.42
CA LEU A 81 2.65 2.94 4.03
C LEU A 81 1.30 3.63 3.72
N ALA A 82 0.34 3.55 4.64
CA ALA A 82 -0.96 4.22 4.48
C ALA A 82 -0.82 5.75 4.48
N VAL A 83 -0.02 6.32 5.38
CA VAL A 83 0.26 7.75 5.45
C VAL A 83 0.97 8.22 4.18
N GLU A 84 1.97 7.47 3.73
CA GLU A 84 2.68 7.78 2.49
C GLU A 84 1.72 7.75 1.28
N ARG A 85 0.88 6.73 1.16
CA ARG A 85 -0.14 6.66 0.09
C ARG A 85 -1.12 7.82 0.16
N LEU A 86 -1.58 8.19 1.37
CA LEU A 86 -2.47 9.33 1.57
C LEU A 86 -1.80 10.64 1.12
N TYR A 87 -0.52 10.80 1.42
CA TYR A 87 0.29 11.96 1.03
C TYR A 87 0.59 11.98 -0.47
N LEU A 88 0.86 10.82 -1.07
CA LEU A 88 1.03 10.66 -2.52
C LEU A 88 -0.24 11.05 -3.29
N VAL A 89 -1.42 10.72 -2.78
CA VAL A 89 -2.68 11.03 -3.47
C VAL A 89 -3.13 12.47 -3.20
N ASN A 90 -3.08 12.93 -1.95
CA ASN A 90 -3.70 14.21 -1.55
C ASN A 90 -2.71 15.37 -1.31
N GLY A 91 -1.42 15.07 -1.12
CA GLY A 91 -0.42 16.09 -0.82
C GLY A 91 -0.21 17.05 -1.99
N GLY A 92 0.00 18.33 -1.70
CA GLY A 92 0.31 19.35 -2.71
C GLY A 92 1.72 19.21 -3.29
N SER A 93 2.65 18.58 -2.57
CA SER A 93 4.02 18.30 -3.03
C SER A 93 4.43 16.90 -2.59
N TYR A 94 5.49 16.35 -3.19
CA TYR A 94 6.09 15.08 -2.77
C TYR A 94 7.56 15.30 -2.39
N PRO A 95 8.03 14.76 -1.26
CA PRO A 95 9.40 14.92 -0.82
C PRO A 95 10.41 14.36 -1.84
N SER A 96 11.41 15.17 -2.19
CA SER A 96 12.46 14.80 -3.15
C SER A 96 13.42 13.74 -2.63
N PHE A 97 13.50 13.49 -1.33
CA PHE A 97 14.34 12.40 -0.79
C PHE A 97 13.69 11.02 -0.98
N LEU A 98 12.38 10.96 -1.23
CA LEU A 98 11.63 9.73 -1.48
C LEU A 98 11.42 9.43 -2.97
N ALA A 99 11.94 10.29 -3.86
CA ALA A 99 11.74 10.15 -5.28
C ALA A 99 12.99 10.57 -6.08
N HIS A 100 13.20 9.95 -7.23
CA HIS A 100 14.29 10.30 -8.13
C HIS A 100 13.82 11.38 -9.10
N ASP A 101 14.59 12.47 -9.20
CA ASP A 101 14.28 13.55 -10.13
C ASP A 101 14.65 13.15 -11.55
N LEU A 102 13.67 13.20 -12.46
CA LEU A 102 13.84 12.95 -13.88
C LEU A 102 13.92 14.24 -14.72
N GLY A 103 13.79 15.41 -14.08
CA GLY A 103 13.67 16.69 -14.76
C GLY A 103 12.39 16.78 -15.61
N ALA A 104 12.49 17.33 -16.81
CA ALA A 104 11.36 17.44 -17.73
C ALA A 104 11.10 16.08 -18.43
N ALA A 105 10.34 15.19 -17.78
CA ALA A 105 9.99 13.90 -18.37
C ALA A 105 8.93 14.06 -19.48
N SER A 106 9.19 13.42 -20.62
CA SER A 106 8.24 13.34 -21.74
C SER A 106 7.55 11.98 -21.77
N TYR A 107 6.57 11.81 -22.67
CA TYR A 107 5.89 10.52 -22.85
C TYR A 107 6.87 9.39 -23.21
N SER A 108 7.92 9.68 -23.98
CA SER A 108 8.96 8.70 -24.31
C SER A 108 9.77 8.26 -23.09
N THR A 109 9.93 9.14 -22.09
CA THR A 109 10.58 8.84 -20.81
C THR A 109 9.72 7.91 -19.98
N LEU A 110 8.39 8.17 -19.91
CA LEU A 110 7.43 7.27 -19.27
C LEU A 110 7.46 5.87 -19.89
N GLU A 111 7.51 5.77 -21.21
CA GLU A 111 7.53 4.48 -21.88
C GLU A 111 8.82 3.70 -21.58
N LYS A 112 9.96 4.38 -21.52
CA LYS A 112 11.23 3.77 -21.09
C LYS A 112 11.17 3.30 -19.63
N LEU A 113 10.59 4.08 -18.73
CA LEU A 113 10.38 3.70 -17.34
C LEU A 113 9.48 2.46 -17.26
N ARG A 114 8.37 2.47 -17.98
CA ARG A 114 7.42 1.35 -18.06
C ARG A 114 8.10 0.04 -18.49
N LEU A 115 8.95 0.11 -19.52
CA LEU A 115 9.61 -1.06 -20.10
C LEU A 115 10.81 -1.55 -19.29
N ASN A 116 11.52 -0.66 -18.58
CA ASN A 116 12.77 -1.01 -17.90
C ASN A 116 12.59 -1.18 -16.38
N GLU A 117 12.01 -0.17 -15.74
CA GLU A 117 11.98 0.00 -14.29
C GLU A 117 10.68 -0.54 -13.68
N CYS A 118 9.56 -0.40 -14.40
CA CYS A 118 8.22 -0.70 -13.89
C CYS A 118 7.67 -2.02 -14.48
N LYS A 119 8.56 -2.97 -14.76
CA LYS A 119 8.23 -4.22 -15.48
C LYS A 119 7.17 -5.03 -14.73
N GLY A 120 5.98 -5.09 -15.31
CA GLY A 120 4.86 -5.85 -14.74
C GLY A 120 4.16 -5.15 -13.58
N GLU A 121 4.57 -3.92 -13.24
CA GLU A 121 3.93 -3.11 -12.22
C GLU A 121 3.02 -2.04 -12.84
N GLY A 122 1.97 -1.65 -12.11
CA GLY A 122 1.14 -0.52 -12.49
C GLY A 122 1.92 0.78 -12.37
N MET A 123 1.86 1.63 -13.40
CA MET A 123 2.45 2.96 -13.38
C MET A 123 1.36 4.00 -13.14
N GLU A 124 1.50 4.78 -12.07
CA GLU A 124 0.55 5.81 -11.65
C GLU A 124 1.21 7.19 -11.75
N VAL A 125 0.50 8.17 -12.30
CA VAL A 125 1.00 9.54 -12.44
C VAL A 125 0.10 10.50 -11.68
N TYR A 126 0.67 11.23 -10.72
CA TYR A 126 -0.02 12.18 -9.88
C TYR A 126 0.47 13.60 -10.16
N ARG A 127 -0.44 14.50 -10.52
CA ARG A 127 -0.12 15.93 -10.61
C ARG A 127 0.01 16.51 -9.20
N LYS A 128 1.07 17.27 -8.99
CA LYS A 128 1.35 18.05 -7.77
C LYS A 128 1.34 19.55 -8.10
N GLY A 129 1.45 20.38 -7.07
CA GLY A 129 1.63 21.82 -7.21
C GLY A 129 2.90 22.17 -7.99
N ASP A 130 2.94 23.39 -8.52
CA ASP A 130 4.10 23.96 -9.24
C ASP A 130 4.55 23.14 -10.46
N ASP A 131 3.59 22.63 -11.24
CA ASP A 131 3.82 21.82 -12.45
C ASP A 131 4.71 20.58 -12.26
N ARG A 132 4.75 20.08 -11.02
CA ARG A 132 5.41 18.82 -10.69
C ARG A 132 4.49 17.64 -10.88
N TYR A 133 5.05 16.53 -11.33
CA TYR A 133 4.35 15.27 -11.53
C TYR A 133 5.12 14.17 -10.81
N VAL A 134 4.42 13.38 -10.01
CA VAL A 134 5.00 12.21 -9.34
C VAL A 134 4.59 10.98 -10.12
N ILE A 135 5.57 10.21 -10.57
CA ILE A 135 5.37 8.97 -11.31
C ILE A 135 5.76 7.85 -10.36
N ARG A 136 4.85 6.92 -10.09
CA ARG A 136 5.09 5.78 -9.22
C ARG A 136 4.93 4.49 -9.99
N CYS A 137 5.87 3.59 -9.77
CA CYS A 137 5.78 2.21 -10.23
C CYS A 137 5.45 1.32 -9.04
N GLY A 138 4.36 0.57 -9.14
CA GLY A 138 3.91 -0.31 -8.08
C GLY A 138 3.16 0.38 -6.95
N PHE A 139 2.85 -0.41 -5.91
CA PHE A 139 1.92 0.01 -4.85
C PHE A 139 2.61 0.72 -3.69
N SER A 140 3.83 0.34 -3.33
CA SER A 140 4.57 0.87 -2.18
C SER A 140 5.79 1.68 -2.62
N TRP A 141 6.26 2.63 -1.81
CA TRP A 141 7.50 3.37 -2.07
C TRP A 141 8.75 2.56 -1.71
N ILE A 142 8.58 1.47 -0.95
CA ILE A 142 9.65 0.60 -0.47
C ILE A 142 10.07 -0.37 -1.58
N GLU A 143 9.09 -0.94 -2.29
CA GLU A 143 9.34 -1.84 -3.42
C GLU A 143 9.30 -1.11 -4.76
N GLY A 144 8.54 -0.01 -4.83
CA GLY A 144 8.28 0.73 -6.06
C GLY A 144 9.19 1.93 -6.27
N HIS A 145 9.66 2.10 -7.49
CA HIS A 145 10.41 3.29 -7.89
C HIS A 145 9.49 4.50 -8.02
N THR A 146 9.77 5.55 -7.24
CA THR A 146 9.04 6.83 -7.31
C THR A 146 9.93 7.87 -7.96
N TYR A 147 9.36 8.63 -8.89
CA TYR A 147 10.04 9.63 -9.69
C TYR A 147 9.30 10.97 -9.64
N ILE A 148 10.04 12.06 -9.78
CA ILE A 148 9.48 13.41 -9.94
C ILE A 148 9.84 13.94 -11.32
N SER A 149 8.86 14.54 -12.01
CA SER A 149 9.02 15.29 -13.24
C SER A 149 8.60 16.73 -13.03
N THR A 150 9.33 17.68 -13.61
CA THR A 150 8.99 19.12 -13.63
C THR A 150 8.16 19.53 -14.85
N ALA A 151 7.72 18.56 -15.65
CA ALA A 151 6.88 18.78 -16.82
C ALA A 151 5.76 17.73 -16.89
N ASN A 152 4.64 18.10 -17.51
CA ASN A 152 3.55 17.18 -17.78
C ASN A 152 4.00 16.09 -18.75
N PRO A 153 4.13 14.82 -18.32
CA PRO A 153 4.63 13.76 -19.19
C PRO A 153 3.69 13.44 -20.36
N TYR A 154 2.43 13.86 -20.28
CA TYR A 154 1.42 13.66 -21.33
C TYR A 154 1.21 14.88 -22.22
N ALA A 155 2.01 15.96 -22.05
CA ALA A 155 1.82 17.20 -22.80
C ALA A 155 1.75 16.99 -24.32
N ASP A 156 2.63 16.15 -24.86
CA ASP A 156 2.72 15.90 -26.31
C ASP A 156 1.53 15.09 -26.84
N VAL A 157 1.05 14.12 -26.05
CA VAL A 157 -0.14 13.31 -26.38
C VAL A 157 -1.40 14.17 -26.36
N LEU A 158 -1.53 15.06 -25.36
CA LEU A 158 -2.67 15.96 -25.23
C LEU A 158 -2.72 17.00 -26.33
N LYS A 159 -1.56 17.49 -26.81
CA LYS A 159 -1.50 18.39 -27.96
C LYS A 159 -2.02 17.72 -29.23
N GLY A 160 -1.59 16.48 -29.51
CA GLY A 160 -2.08 15.69 -30.65
C GLY A 160 -3.59 15.46 -30.65
N LEU A 161 -4.17 15.18 -29.47
CA LEU A 161 -5.62 14.99 -29.30
C LEU A 161 -6.42 16.29 -29.49
N ASN A 162 -5.84 17.44 -29.19
CA ASN A 162 -6.50 18.74 -29.39
C ASN A 162 -6.40 19.23 -30.84
N THR A 163 -5.32 18.91 -31.56
CA THR A 163 -5.19 19.21 -32.99
C THR A 163 -6.19 18.42 -33.84
N ASP A 164 -6.49 17.18 -33.49
CA ASP A 164 -7.53 16.38 -34.20
C ASP A 164 -8.95 16.89 -33.98
N LYS A 165 -9.21 17.68 -32.92
CA LYS A 165 -10.51 18.31 -32.68
C LYS A 165 -10.66 19.69 -33.32
N GLY A 166 -9.56 20.27 -33.83
CA GLY A 166 -9.52 21.61 -34.43
C GLY A 166 -9.65 21.64 -35.96
N GLY A 167 -9.75 20.49 -36.62
CA GLY A 167 -9.98 20.38 -38.05
C GLY A 167 -11.47 20.36 -38.39
N LYS A 168 -12.10 21.54 -38.46
CA LYS A 168 -13.31 21.78 -39.25
C LYS A 168 -13.05 22.91 -40.22
#